data_AF-A0A7Y3XBT8-F1
#
_entry.id   AF-A0A7Y3XBT8-F1
#
_cell.length_a   1.000
_cell.length_b   1.000
_cell.length_c   1.000
_cell.angle_alpha   90.00
_cell.angle_beta   90.00
_cell.angle_gamma   90.00
#
_symmetry.space_group_name_H-M   'P 1'
#
loop_
_entity.id
_entity.type
_entity.pdbx_description
1 polymer ?
#
loop_
_entity_poly.entity_id
_entity_poly.type
_entity_poly.pdbx_seq_one_letter_code
_entity_poly.pdbx_strand_id
1 'polypeptide(L)'
;MGSDTFRIGGDVTGRVVASDVEGRSGLITHGVTSADGAYDNLLIDGIPVSIADESRGSVTIDQDGGTRILEGGHVASYSLGLSLPNDMSIADGTMVTLTVSAAMSSTKDRTRAQEGKKPQTVMLSKEECDEFTNALTVDFVFDSQNGWGSDQEIFIKAPKDGVIEGTRNIAVSHLASVTMPDDEPIPEALSQINDQAIANAMITVFDSDQGDLFIEQTGRRLTVIEGENGTEQSDSFFFSLTTPPAADETVTVSLAFDDRLAVDEDTFTFTADNWQERQEVTVSVVNSDTVSNRLDTRINFDITSNQSDSLYQNIQPGSVLVSAYDNNSADVVVQEVGDGTRINASGGTDAYTLRLTKAPTDNVLVRLNSDGFSNFDVDNERVVLDTIVEESIQVDVLDPVESGPRLVLQDGRTWSSLDVSVGMILTTEDDQQFKVNNLSSDGTALNLTTSANGITQDTLTINRISTPAVVFTADDWFEQFTVEISLDENYIAAAGSENDRQFQPQDNVLDRIQGPLILEGGTGDTDRSIAEAVMLPYEDDGERDEFVIITPQEAAKQDTNTLIMSADASSADLEGTLTNNHVAGLGMSPADADPE
;
A
#
# COMPACT_ATOMS: atom_id res chain seq x y z
N MET A 1 17.97 -29.31 -11.33
CA MET A 1 17.66 -28.67 -10.05
C MET A 1 17.62 -27.20 -10.36
N GLY A 2 16.43 -26.61 -10.29
CA GLY A 2 16.26 -25.17 -10.44
C GLY A 2 17.11 -24.45 -9.39
N SER A 3 17.49 -23.22 -9.69
CA SER A 3 18.20 -22.39 -8.74
C SER A 3 17.23 -21.91 -7.65
N ASP A 4 16.97 -22.76 -6.68
CA ASP A 4 16.21 -22.36 -5.51
C ASP A 4 17.02 -21.28 -4.76
N THR A 5 16.36 -20.15 -4.49
CA THR A 5 16.98 -18.96 -3.87
C THR A 5 16.19 -18.63 -2.62
N PHE A 6 16.85 -18.71 -1.46
CA PHE A 6 16.27 -18.44 -0.15
C PHE A 6 16.90 -17.18 0.40
N ARG A 7 16.07 -16.28 0.94
CA ARG A 7 16.50 -15.00 1.52
C ARG A 7 16.16 -14.97 2.99
N ILE A 8 17.16 -14.65 3.80
CA ILE A 8 17.04 -14.35 5.22
C ILE A 8 17.70 -12.98 5.39
N GLY A 9 16.90 -11.95 5.68
CA GLY A 9 17.39 -10.60 5.95
C GLY A 9 17.23 -10.29 7.43
N GLY A 10 18.30 -9.85 8.09
CA GLY A 10 18.28 -9.44 9.49
C GLY A 10 19.68 -9.18 10.02
N ASP A 11 20.13 -7.93 9.98
CA ASP A 11 21.20 -7.42 10.85
C ASP A 11 20.72 -6.11 11.48
N VAL A 12 19.69 -6.24 12.29
CA VAL A 12 19.25 -5.24 13.25
C VAL A 12 19.22 -5.95 14.59
N THR A 13 19.88 -5.38 15.59
CA THR A 13 19.97 -5.94 16.94
C THR A 13 18.70 -5.69 17.77
N GLY A 14 17.56 -5.42 17.12
CA GLY A 14 16.27 -5.07 17.69
C GLY A 14 15.10 -5.75 16.96
N ARG A 15 13.93 -5.74 17.61
CA ARG A 15 12.72 -6.48 17.21
C ARG A 15 12.25 -6.09 15.81
N VAL A 16 12.19 -7.05 14.88
CA VAL A 16 11.69 -6.85 13.51
C VAL A 16 10.27 -7.40 13.40
N VAL A 17 9.36 -6.63 12.81
CA VAL A 17 7.94 -7.00 12.65
C VAL A 17 7.49 -6.93 11.20
N ALA A 18 6.31 -7.50 10.90
CA ALA A 18 5.71 -7.43 9.56
C ALA A 18 4.70 -6.27 9.41
N SER A 19 4.78 -5.60 8.25
CA SER A 19 3.92 -4.63 7.51
C SER A 19 2.82 -3.78 8.17
N ASP A 20 2.24 -4.10 9.32
CA ASP A 20 1.04 -3.41 9.84
C ASP A 20 1.32 -2.71 11.17
N VAL A 21 2.40 -1.92 11.18
CA VAL A 21 2.83 -1.12 12.34
C VAL A 21 2.86 0.37 12.07
N GLU A 22 2.26 0.78 10.95
CA GLU A 22 2.23 2.17 10.47
C GLU A 22 1.23 3.04 11.23
N GLY A 23 0.46 2.46 12.16
CA GLY A 23 -0.48 3.20 12.98
C GLY A 23 -1.71 2.39 13.38
N ARG A 24 -2.80 3.10 13.66
CA ARG A 24 -4.16 2.55 13.78
C ARG A 24 -4.81 2.57 12.40
N SER A 25 -5.59 1.55 12.07
CA SER A 25 -6.35 1.54 10.81
C SER A 25 -7.72 2.19 10.99
N GLY A 26 -8.04 3.11 10.08
CA GLY A 26 -9.33 3.73 9.88
C GLY A 26 -9.91 3.40 8.51
N LEU A 27 -11.16 3.79 8.27
CA LEU A 27 -11.82 3.62 6.98
C LEU A 27 -12.74 4.81 6.72
N ILE A 28 -12.36 5.63 5.75
CA ILE A 28 -13.27 6.63 5.19
C ILE A 28 -14.20 5.90 4.23
N THR A 29 -15.49 6.10 4.40
CA THR A 29 -16.51 5.56 3.48
C THR A 29 -17.22 6.67 2.76
N HIS A 30 -17.80 6.33 1.61
CA HIS A 30 -18.50 7.29 0.78
C HIS A 30 -19.97 6.92 0.66
N GLY A 31 -20.82 7.93 0.70
CA GLY A 31 -22.23 7.83 0.33
C GLY A 31 -22.50 8.67 -0.91
N VAL A 32 -23.58 8.37 -1.63
CA VAL A 32 -24.00 9.19 -2.77
C VAL A 32 -25.45 9.62 -2.61
N THR A 33 -25.75 10.83 -3.04
CA THR A 33 -27.12 11.32 -3.14
C THR A 33 -27.26 12.13 -4.42
N SER A 34 -28.23 11.75 -5.26
CA SER A 34 -28.54 12.46 -6.49
C SER A 34 -30.01 12.23 -6.87
N ALA A 35 -30.59 13.17 -7.62
CA ALA A 35 -31.86 12.94 -8.32
C ALA A 35 -31.66 12.15 -9.63
N ASP A 36 -30.42 12.02 -10.11
CA ASP A 36 -30.07 11.12 -11.20
C ASP A 36 -30.12 9.67 -10.69
N GLY A 37 -31.09 8.91 -11.21
CA GLY A 37 -31.28 7.51 -10.84
C GLY A 37 -30.14 6.57 -11.24
N ALA A 38 -29.18 7.02 -12.06
CA ALA A 38 -27.95 6.27 -12.34
C ALA A 38 -26.95 6.34 -11.18
N TYR A 39 -26.96 7.44 -10.44
CA TYR A 39 -26.06 7.70 -9.30
C TYR A 39 -26.73 7.46 -7.95
N ASP A 40 -28.07 7.37 -7.88
CA ASP A 40 -28.78 7.14 -6.63
C ASP A 40 -28.41 5.77 -5.99
N ASN A 41 -27.99 5.79 -4.72
CA ASN A 41 -27.56 4.62 -3.94
C ASN A 41 -26.43 3.78 -4.56
N LEU A 42 -25.57 4.38 -5.39
CA LEU A 42 -24.33 3.75 -5.86
C LEU A 42 -23.45 3.40 -4.65
N LEU A 43 -22.87 2.19 -4.68
CA LEU A 43 -21.82 1.81 -3.74
C LEU A 43 -20.50 2.38 -4.24
N ILE A 44 -19.80 3.10 -3.37
CA ILE A 44 -18.52 3.72 -3.68
C ILE A 44 -17.45 3.05 -2.82
N ASP A 45 -16.27 2.83 -3.39
CA ASP A 45 -15.13 2.26 -2.67
C ASP A 45 -14.75 3.15 -1.47
N GLY A 46 -14.43 2.50 -0.34
CA GLY A 46 -13.88 3.18 0.83
C GLY A 46 -12.36 3.33 0.72
N ILE A 47 -11.80 4.27 1.46
CA ILE A 47 -10.36 4.48 1.55
C ILE A 47 -9.86 4.04 2.93
N PRO A 48 -9.00 3.01 3.01
CA PRO A 48 -8.33 2.70 4.26
C PRO A 48 -7.39 3.85 4.63
N VAL A 49 -7.41 4.27 5.89
CA VAL A 49 -6.53 5.33 6.38
C VAL A 49 -5.63 4.75 7.46
N SER A 50 -4.34 5.01 7.39
CA SER A 50 -3.41 4.69 8.47
C SER A 50 -3.19 5.95 9.34
N ILE A 51 -3.45 5.83 10.64
CA ILE A 51 -3.34 6.93 11.61
C ILE A 51 -2.12 6.69 12.50
N ALA A 52 -1.09 7.50 12.32
CA ALA A 52 0.14 7.42 13.07
C ALA A 52 0.19 8.44 14.23
N ASP A 53 0.63 7.97 15.39
CA ASP A 53 0.77 8.76 16.61
C ASP A 53 2.01 8.33 17.42
N GLU A 54 2.29 9.00 18.54
CA GLU A 54 3.41 8.67 19.40
C GLU A 54 3.33 7.29 20.05
N SER A 55 2.14 6.68 20.09
CA SER A 55 1.95 5.33 20.62
C SER A 55 2.15 4.25 19.55
N ARG A 56 1.92 4.57 18.26
CA ARG A 56 1.99 3.63 17.12
C ARG A 56 2.30 4.35 15.81
N GLY A 57 3.22 3.82 15.01
CA GLY A 57 3.57 4.44 13.72
C GLY A 57 4.38 5.73 13.89
N SER A 58 5.09 5.89 15.00
CA SER A 58 5.91 7.09 15.27
C SER A 58 6.97 7.36 14.19
N VAL A 59 7.38 6.33 13.45
CA VAL A 59 8.26 6.41 12.28
C VAL A 59 7.51 5.93 11.06
N THR A 60 7.72 6.63 9.95
CA THR A 60 6.84 6.56 8.79
C THR A 60 7.69 6.37 7.55
N ILE A 61 7.24 5.54 6.63
CA ILE A 61 7.97 5.20 5.41
C ILE A 61 7.05 5.46 4.24
N ASP A 62 7.52 6.24 3.29
CA ASP A 62 6.79 6.51 2.04
C ASP A 62 7.70 6.17 0.85
N GLN A 63 7.26 5.23 0.02
CA GLN A 63 7.99 4.78 -1.18
C GLN A 63 7.28 5.19 -2.47
N ASP A 64 6.26 6.06 -2.42
CA ASP A 64 5.50 6.59 -3.56
C ASP A 64 4.99 5.52 -4.55
N GLY A 65 4.35 4.46 -4.03
CA GLY A 65 3.89 3.32 -4.83
C GLY A 65 4.95 2.23 -5.02
N GLY A 66 6.03 2.30 -4.24
CA GLY A 66 7.10 1.32 -4.13
C GLY A 66 8.40 1.72 -4.84
N THR A 67 9.54 1.36 -4.24
CA THR A 67 10.86 1.65 -4.80
C THR A 67 11.37 0.51 -5.69
N ARG A 68 11.59 0.80 -6.99
CA ARG A 68 12.11 -0.14 -7.99
C ARG A 68 13.44 0.36 -8.53
N ILE A 69 14.46 -0.50 -8.55
CA ILE A 69 15.79 -0.14 -9.05
C ILE A 69 16.38 -1.22 -9.94
N LEU A 70 17.11 -0.79 -10.98
CA LEU A 70 17.95 -1.66 -11.79
C LEU A 70 19.37 -1.70 -11.21
N GLU A 71 19.94 -2.89 -11.10
CA GLU A 71 21.32 -3.06 -10.69
C GLU A 71 22.30 -2.36 -11.65
N GLY A 72 23.18 -1.51 -11.11
CA GLY A 72 24.05 -0.63 -11.88
C GLY A 72 23.34 0.54 -12.57
N GLY A 73 22.04 0.71 -12.35
CA GLY A 73 21.21 1.77 -12.88
C GLY A 73 21.17 3.04 -12.03
N HIS A 74 20.09 3.79 -12.17
CA HIS A 74 19.85 5.05 -11.45
C HIS A 74 19.64 4.83 -9.95
N VAL A 75 19.90 5.89 -9.18
CA VAL A 75 19.57 5.97 -7.75
C VAL A 75 18.07 6.23 -7.63
N ALA A 76 17.40 5.52 -6.74
CA ALA A 76 16.03 5.82 -6.31
C ALA A 76 16.03 6.28 -4.86
N SER A 77 14.87 6.67 -4.33
CA SER A 77 14.73 7.09 -2.95
C SER A 77 13.41 6.64 -2.35
N TYR A 78 13.32 6.79 -1.02
CA TYR A 78 12.09 6.75 -0.24
C TYR A 78 12.23 7.73 0.92
N SER A 79 11.10 8.17 1.48
CA SER A 79 11.06 9.17 2.55
C SER A 79 10.84 8.53 3.92
N LEU A 80 11.50 9.09 4.93
CA LEU A 80 11.32 8.78 6.34
C LEU A 80 10.74 9.99 7.07
N GLY A 81 9.67 9.79 7.82
CA GLY A 81 9.04 10.84 8.63
C GLY A 81 8.88 10.45 10.09
N LEU A 82 8.58 11.45 10.93
CA LEU A 82 8.16 11.25 12.32
C LEU A 82 6.72 11.71 12.55
N SER A 83 5.95 10.87 13.22
CA SER A 83 4.56 11.12 13.62
C SER A 83 4.45 11.34 15.12
N LEU A 84 5.16 12.35 15.61
CA LEU A 84 5.18 12.73 17.02
C LEU A 84 4.55 14.11 17.23
N PRO A 85 3.73 14.32 18.27
CA PRO A 85 3.16 15.62 18.56
C PRO A 85 4.22 16.67 18.84
N ASN A 86 3.94 17.92 18.44
CA ASN A 86 4.81 19.07 18.70
C ASN A 86 4.52 19.74 20.06
N ASP A 87 3.42 19.37 20.71
CA ASP A 87 2.92 19.97 21.96
C ASP A 87 3.30 19.17 23.23
N MET A 88 3.94 18.02 23.05
CA MET A 88 4.63 17.33 24.15
C MET A 88 5.65 18.32 24.73
N SER A 89 5.80 18.35 26.06
CA SER A 89 6.82 19.18 26.72
C SER A 89 8.23 18.61 26.47
N ILE A 90 8.65 18.55 25.21
CA ILE A 90 9.90 18.00 24.72
C ILE A 90 10.97 19.07 24.90
N ALA A 91 12.14 18.66 25.40
CA ALA A 91 13.27 19.56 25.51
C ALA A 91 13.82 19.90 24.12
N ASP A 92 14.12 21.17 23.89
CA ASP A 92 14.78 21.64 22.67
C ASP A 92 16.12 20.90 22.47
N GLY A 93 16.33 20.32 21.29
CA GLY A 93 17.48 19.48 20.99
C GLY A 93 17.31 17.99 21.35
N THR A 94 16.11 17.54 21.74
CA THR A 94 15.78 16.11 21.81
C THR A 94 15.94 15.49 20.43
N MET A 95 16.56 14.31 20.35
CA MET A 95 16.89 13.66 19.10
C MET A 95 16.28 12.26 19.03
N VAL A 96 15.63 11.95 17.90
CA VAL A 96 15.26 10.58 17.51
C VAL A 96 16.22 10.17 16.41
N THR A 97 17.09 9.20 16.72
CA THR A 97 18.03 8.62 15.77
C THR A 97 17.47 7.31 15.24
N LEU A 98 17.28 7.22 13.93
CA LEU A 98 16.95 5.99 13.22
C LEU A 98 18.23 5.31 12.72
N THR A 99 18.47 4.08 13.12
CA THR A 99 19.43 3.21 12.44
C THR A 99 18.72 2.53 11.28
N VAL A 100 19.19 2.78 10.07
CA VAL A 100 18.64 2.22 8.83
C VAL A 100 19.63 1.22 8.28
N SER A 101 19.19 -0.02 8.01
CA SER A 101 20.06 -1.13 7.61
C SER A 101 19.45 -1.91 6.45
N ALA A 102 20.21 -2.06 5.36
CA ALA A 102 19.83 -2.87 4.22
C ALA A 102 20.20 -4.34 4.43
N ALA A 103 19.29 -5.26 4.08
CA ALA A 103 19.55 -6.70 4.21
C ALA A 103 20.75 -7.12 3.36
N MET A 104 21.73 -7.83 3.94
CA MET A 104 22.94 -8.25 3.23
C MET A 104 22.68 -9.30 2.13
N SER A 105 23.59 -9.35 1.15
CA SER A 105 23.62 -10.40 0.13
C SER A 105 23.84 -11.80 0.73
N SER A 106 23.18 -12.80 0.14
CA SER A 106 23.20 -14.19 0.62
C SER A 106 24.62 -14.78 0.57
N THR A 107 24.91 -15.76 1.43
CA THR A 107 26.21 -16.46 1.37
C THR A 107 26.42 -17.13 0.00
N LYS A 108 25.35 -17.63 -0.63
CA LYS A 108 25.40 -18.22 -1.97
C LYS A 108 25.91 -17.19 -2.99
N ASP A 109 25.35 -15.98 -3.00
CA ASP A 109 25.74 -14.93 -3.94
C ASP A 109 27.18 -14.48 -3.67
N ARG A 110 27.54 -14.25 -2.40
CA ARG A 110 28.93 -13.94 -1.98
C ARG A 110 29.95 -15.00 -2.41
N THR A 111 29.54 -16.26 -2.51
CA THR A 111 30.42 -17.35 -3.00
C THR A 111 30.43 -17.51 -4.52
N ARG A 112 29.34 -17.10 -5.20
CA ARG A 112 29.22 -17.16 -6.67
C ARG A 112 29.91 -16.00 -7.37
N ALA A 113 30.09 -14.87 -6.67
CA ALA A 113 30.80 -13.72 -7.19
C ALA A 113 32.22 -14.10 -7.66
N GLN A 114 32.50 -13.82 -8.94
CA GLN A 114 33.83 -14.04 -9.51
C GLN A 114 34.71 -12.78 -9.38
N GLU A 115 36.01 -12.96 -9.55
CA GLU A 115 36.99 -11.86 -9.77
C GLU A 115 37.12 -10.81 -8.65
N GLY A 116 36.81 -11.16 -7.39
CA GLY A 116 37.02 -10.27 -6.24
C GLY A 116 35.92 -9.22 -6.04
N LYS A 117 34.80 -9.35 -6.76
CA LYS A 117 33.58 -8.58 -6.49
C LYS A 117 32.95 -9.00 -5.17
N LYS A 118 32.35 -8.05 -4.45
CA LYS A 118 31.62 -8.28 -3.19
C LYS A 118 30.15 -7.98 -3.45
N PRO A 119 29.32 -8.99 -3.76
CA PRO A 119 27.93 -8.75 -4.11
C PRO A 119 27.23 -8.06 -2.94
N GLN A 120 26.59 -6.94 -3.26
CA GLN A 120 25.76 -6.17 -2.34
C GLN A 120 24.33 -6.25 -2.88
N THR A 121 23.36 -6.13 -1.99
CA THR A 121 21.95 -6.03 -2.38
C THR A 121 21.65 -4.58 -2.76
N VAL A 122 21.29 -3.78 -1.76
CA VAL A 122 21.10 -2.34 -1.89
C VAL A 122 22.03 -1.63 -0.91
N MET A 123 22.46 -0.45 -1.30
CA MET A 123 23.22 0.46 -0.47
C MET A 123 22.44 1.75 -0.29
N LEU A 124 22.65 2.41 0.85
CA LEU A 124 21.91 3.56 1.34
C LEU A 124 22.80 4.80 1.42
N SER A 125 22.25 5.97 1.19
CA SER A 125 22.88 7.26 1.46
C SER A 125 21.85 8.31 1.88
N LYS A 126 22.31 9.39 2.52
CA LYS A 126 21.48 10.57 2.84
C LYS A 126 21.43 11.58 1.70
N GLU A 127 22.33 11.44 0.74
CA GLU A 127 22.49 12.39 -0.37
C GLU A 127 22.70 11.58 -1.66
N GLU A 128 22.10 12.01 -2.76
CA GLU A 128 22.11 11.29 -4.03
C GLU A 128 23.54 10.97 -4.54
N CYS A 129 24.48 11.89 -4.30
CA CYS A 129 25.83 11.87 -4.86
C CYS A 129 26.94 11.59 -3.82
N ASP A 130 26.62 11.11 -2.62
CA ASP A 130 27.61 10.87 -1.55
C ASP A 130 28.03 9.39 -1.45
N GLU A 131 28.79 9.04 -0.41
CA GLU A 131 29.14 7.65 -0.09
C GLU A 131 27.87 6.85 0.25
N PHE A 132 27.80 5.66 -0.34
CA PHE A 132 26.73 4.70 -0.07
C PHE A 132 27.27 3.59 0.84
N THR A 133 26.48 3.21 1.84
CA THR A 133 26.83 2.20 2.85
C THR A 133 25.70 1.19 3.02
N ASN A 134 25.94 0.08 3.73
CA ASN A 134 24.88 -0.91 4.00
C ASN A 134 23.97 -0.48 5.16
N ALA A 135 24.44 0.44 6.00
CA ALA A 135 23.68 1.01 7.09
C ALA A 135 24.10 2.46 7.33
N LEU A 136 23.16 3.28 7.79
CA LEU A 136 23.37 4.68 8.15
C LEU A 136 22.49 5.04 9.34
N THR A 137 22.76 6.20 9.96
CA THR A 137 21.89 6.76 11.01
C THR A 137 21.24 8.03 10.50
N VAL A 138 19.93 8.21 10.70
CA VAL A 138 19.17 9.41 10.35
C VAL A 138 18.72 10.08 11.64
N ASP A 139 18.93 11.38 11.79
CA ASP A 139 18.64 12.09 13.02
C ASP A 139 17.52 13.11 12.77
N PHE A 140 16.45 13.00 13.56
CA PHE A 140 15.43 14.04 13.68
C PHE A 140 15.66 14.79 14.98
N VAL A 141 15.74 16.11 14.91
CA VAL A 141 16.04 16.96 16.07
C VAL A 141 14.85 17.86 16.33
N PHE A 142 14.29 17.76 17.53
CA PHE A 142 13.19 18.61 17.95
C PHE A 142 13.67 20.03 18.22
N ASP A 143 13.01 20.99 17.57
CA ASP A 143 13.14 22.42 17.78
C ASP A 143 11.81 22.98 18.27
N SER A 144 11.83 23.72 19.38
CA SER A 144 10.61 24.26 20.01
C SER A 144 9.81 25.25 19.14
N GLN A 145 10.39 25.77 18.05
CA GLN A 145 9.69 26.64 17.10
C GLN A 145 9.20 25.89 15.85
N ASN A 146 9.93 24.86 15.43
CA ASN A 146 9.72 24.18 14.14
C ASN A 146 9.33 22.69 14.27
N GLY A 147 9.20 22.17 15.49
CA GLY A 147 8.91 20.76 15.74
C GLY A 147 10.07 19.84 15.36
N TRP A 148 9.75 18.64 14.89
CA TRP A 148 10.73 17.60 14.52
C TRP A 148 11.41 17.81 13.15
N GLY A 149 11.01 18.84 12.39
CA GLY A 149 11.50 19.09 11.03
C GLY A 149 10.70 18.37 9.95
N SER A 150 11.23 18.36 8.72
CA SER A 150 10.63 17.69 7.57
C SER A 150 11.05 16.23 7.47
N ASP A 151 10.32 15.48 6.66
CA ASP A 151 10.71 14.14 6.22
C ASP A 151 12.12 14.16 5.60
N GLN A 152 12.82 13.04 5.78
CA GLN A 152 14.19 12.82 5.36
C GLN A 152 14.22 11.81 4.22
N GLU A 153 14.81 12.18 3.10
CA GLU A 153 14.94 11.31 1.94
C GLU A 153 16.14 10.37 2.08
N ILE A 154 15.94 9.09 1.79
CA ILE A 154 16.99 8.07 1.80
C ILE A 154 17.20 7.56 0.39
N PHE A 155 18.41 7.80 -0.12
CA PHE A 155 18.83 7.39 -1.45
C PHE A 155 19.32 5.95 -1.45
N ILE A 156 18.89 5.18 -2.44
CA ILE A 156 19.18 3.76 -2.59
C ILE A 156 19.74 3.49 -3.98
N LYS A 157 20.77 2.63 -4.04
CA LYS A 157 21.20 2.01 -5.29
C LYS A 157 21.54 0.54 -5.13
N ALA A 158 21.49 -0.21 -6.23
CA ALA A 158 21.98 -1.58 -6.33
C ALA A 158 23.27 -1.60 -7.16
N PRO A 159 24.45 -1.92 -6.59
CA PRO A 159 25.70 -2.00 -7.34
C PRO A 159 25.77 -3.25 -8.22
N LYS A 160 26.28 -3.11 -9.46
CA LYS A 160 26.51 -4.26 -10.36
C LYS A 160 27.55 -5.24 -9.81
N ASP A 161 27.20 -6.52 -9.71
CA ASP A 161 28.03 -7.53 -9.08
C ASP A 161 28.36 -8.76 -9.95
N GLY A 162 27.69 -8.96 -11.08
CA GLY A 162 28.02 -10.05 -12.02
C GLY A 162 27.41 -11.40 -11.65
N VAL A 163 26.48 -11.47 -10.70
CA VAL A 163 25.81 -12.70 -10.29
C VAL A 163 24.41 -12.73 -10.88
N ILE A 164 23.99 -13.90 -11.40
CA ILE A 164 22.60 -14.10 -11.81
C ILE A 164 21.74 -14.46 -10.59
N GLU A 165 20.72 -13.64 -10.43
CA GLU A 165 20.07 -13.33 -9.20
C GLU A 165 18.56 -13.21 -9.36
N GLY A 166 18.11 -12.78 -10.55
CA GLY A 166 16.71 -12.52 -10.91
C GLY A 166 16.14 -11.26 -10.22
N THR A 167 14.88 -10.95 -10.50
CA THR A 167 14.18 -9.83 -9.83
C THR A 167 13.85 -10.17 -8.36
N ARG A 168 14.00 -9.18 -7.48
CA ARG A 168 14.32 -9.42 -6.08
C ARG A 168 13.77 -8.33 -5.15
N ASN A 169 12.97 -8.71 -4.16
CA ASN A 169 12.59 -7.79 -3.07
C ASN A 169 13.61 -7.81 -1.92
N ILE A 170 14.16 -6.64 -1.57
CA ILE A 170 15.14 -6.41 -0.51
C ILE A 170 14.48 -5.59 0.59
N ALA A 171 14.57 -6.06 1.84
CA ALA A 171 14.11 -5.30 3.00
C ALA A 171 15.20 -4.32 3.46
N VAL A 172 14.79 -3.08 3.71
CA VAL A 172 15.54 -2.09 4.48
C VAL A 172 14.81 -1.91 5.80
N SER A 173 15.53 -2.18 6.90
CA SER A 173 14.98 -2.22 8.26
C SER A 173 15.42 -1.00 9.06
N HIS A 174 14.60 -0.64 10.04
CA HIS A 174 14.75 0.59 10.82
C HIS A 174 14.64 0.30 12.30
N LEU A 175 15.42 1.00 13.10
CA LEU A 175 15.37 0.97 14.55
C LEU A 175 15.49 2.39 15.08
N ALA A 176 14.54 2.83 15.90
CA ALA A 176 14.59 4.15 16.52
C ALA A 176 15.25 4.13 17.91
N SER A 177 15.94 5.21 18.24
CA SER A 177 16.44 5.48 19.57
C SER A 177 16.28 6.95 19.94
N VAL A 178 15.81 7.23 21.14
CA VAL A 178 15.63 8.59 21.67
C VAL A 178 16.81 8.99 22.54
N THR A 179 17.37 10.17 22.28
CA THR A 179 18.40 10.81 23.09
C THR A 179 17.93 12.19 23.55
N MET A 180 17.96 12.44 24.85
CA MET A 180 17.61 13.74 25.44
C MET A 180 18.86 14.63 25.58
N PRO A 181 18.73 15.96 25.46
CA PRO A 181 19.78 16.89 25.81
C PRO A 181 20.08 16.87 27.32
N ASP A 182 21.31 17.23 27.69
CA ASP A 182 21.76 17.43 29.08
C ASP A 182 21.47 16.26 30.07
N ASP A 183 21.40 15.02 29.56
CA ASP A 183 21.06 13.81 30.33
C ASP A 183 19.70 13.89 31.06
N GLU A 184 18.76 14.71 30.57
CA GLU A 184 17.39 14.79 31.07
C GLU A 184 16.65 13.44 30.91
N PRO A 185 15.72 13.08 31.81
CA PRO A 185 14.98 11.83 31.71
C PRO A 185 14.07 11.82 30.47
N ILE A 186 14.05 10.70 29.75
CA ILE A 186 13.15 10.50 28.60
C ILE A 186 11.70 10.47 29.12
N PRO A 187 10.80 11.34 28.61
CA PRO A 187 9.37 11.27 28.91
C PRO A 187 8.78 9.91 28.54
N GLU A 188 7.78 9.42 29.29
CA GLU A 188 7.18 8.10 29.06
C GLU A 188 6.66 7.94 27.62
N ALA A 189 6.02 8.98 27.07
CA ALA A 189 5.56 9.01 25.68
C ALA A 189 6.67 8.77 24.66
N LEU A 190 7.84 9.40 24.86
CA LEU A 190 9.01 9.21 23.97
C LEU A 190 9.74 7.89 24.24
N SER A 191 9.66 7.36 25.46
CA SER A 191 10.35 6.10 25.80
C SER A 191 9.81 4.91 25.01
N GLN A 192 8.52 4.95 24.65
CA GLN A 192 7.86 3.89 23.87
C GLN A 192 8.42 3.78 22.45
N ILE A 193 8.98 4.85 21.89
CA ILE A 193 9.55 4.85 20.52
C ILE A 193 10.70 3.85 20.41
N ASN A 194 11.50 3.69 21.45
CA ASN A 194 12.63 2.76 21.45
C ASN A 194 12.21 1.29 21.28
N ASP A 195 10.99 0.96 21.71
CA ASP A 195 10.42 -0.38 21.66
C ASP A 195 9.35 -0.52 20.55
N GLN A 196 9.08 0.58 19.82
CA GLN A 196 8.13 0.55 18.72
C GLN A 196 8.73 -0.14 17.51
N ALA A 197 7.90 -1.02 16.97
CA ALA A 197 8.14 -1.69 15.73
C ALA A 197 8.00 -0.71 14.55
N ILE A 198 8.94 -0.76 13.61
CA ILE A 198 8.93 0.07 12.40
C ILE A 198 8.80 -0.85 11.19
N ALA A 199 8.00 -0.45 10.20
CA ALA A 199 7.84 -1.20 8.96
C ALA A 199 9.18 -1.28 8.21
N ASN A 200 9.34 -2.28 7.34
CA ASN A 200 10.48 -2.33 6.43
C ASN A 200 10.12 -1.61 5.13
N ALA A 201 11.05 -0.83 4.57
CA ALA A 201 10.94 -0.42 3.18
C ALA A 201 11.30 -1.61 2.28
N MET A 202 10.43 -1.95 1.33
CA MET A 202 10.63 -3.08 0.42
C MET A 202 11.08 -2.59 -0.95
N ILE A 203 12.30 -2.93 -1.33
CA ILE A 203 12.94 -2.44 -2.57
C ILE A 203 12.95 -3.57 -3.60
N THR A 204 12.31 -3.37 -4.74
CA THR A 204 12.39 -4.31 -5.87
C THR A 204 13.63 -4.01 -6.70
N VAL A 205 14.59 -4.92 -6.68
CA VAL A 205 15.84 -4.86 -7.44
C VAL A 205 15.73 -5.78 -8.65
N PHE A 206 15.94 -5.22 -9.83
CA PHE A 206 16.04 -5.96 -11.08
C PHE A 206 17.49 -6.28 -11.37
N ASP A 207 17.77 -7.55 -11.66
CA ASP A 207 19.10 -8.08 -11.93
C ASP A 207 19.56 -7.65 -13.33
N SER A 208 20.78 -7.11 -13.42
CA SER A 208 21.38 -6.64 -14.68
C SER A 208 22.22 -7.71 -15.40
N ASP A 209 22.37 -8.89 -14.80
CA ASP A 209 23.16 -10.01 -15.32
C ASP A 209 22.29 -11.11 -15.96
N GLN A 210 20.97 -10.96 -15.93
CA GLN A 210 19.99 -11.74 -16.69
C GLN A 210 19.16 -10.83 -17.61
N GLY A 211 18.76 -11.34 -18.78
CA GLY A 211 17.80 -10.64 -19.63
C GLY A 211 16.41 -10.66 -19.01
N ASP A 212 15.85 -9.47 -18.74
CA ASP A 212 14.50 -9.24 -18.26
C ASP A 212 14.05 -7.80 -18.66
N LEU A 213 12.83 -7.41 -18.29
CA LEU A 213 12.35 -6.04 -18.38
C LEU A 213 12.44 -5.34 -17.04
N PHE A 214 12.95 -4.11 -17.05
CA PHE A 214 12.80 -3.18 -15.95
C PHE A 214 11.50 -2.40 -16.18
N ILE A 215 10.49 -2.63 -15.33
CA ILE A 215 9.15 -2.04 -15.47
C ILE A 215 8.91 -1.06 -14.32
N GLU A 216 8.44 0.14 -14.66
CA GLU A 216 8.18 1.23 -13.74
C GLU A 216 6.77 1.79 -13.98
N GLN A 217 5.98 1.94 -12.91
CA GLN A 217 4.65 2.53 -12.94
C GLN A 217 4.46 3.35 -11.67
N THR A 218 3.64 4.40 -11.73
CA THR A 218 3.20 5.14 -10.55
C THR A 218 2.08 4.38 -9.84
N GLY A 219 2.18 4.25 -8.53
CA GLY A 219 1.20 3.52 -7.74
C GLY A 219 1.11 2.02 -8.03
N ARG A 220 0.06 1.39 -7.49
CA ARG A 220 -0.10 -0.08 -7.50
C ARG A 220 -0.72 -0.63 -8.79
N ARG A 221 -1.47 0.20 -9.52
CA ARG A 221 -2.13 -0.15 -10.78
C ARG A 221 -2.41 1.11 -11.58
N LEU A 222 -2.47 0.98 -12.90
CA LEU A 222 -2.96 2.04 -13.77
C LEU A 222 -4.47 2.16 -13.67
N THR A 223 -4.99 3.39 -13.73
CA THR A 223 -6.42 3.65 -13.73
C THR A 223 -6.82 4.47 -14.95
N VAL A 224 -7.57 3.84 -15.84
CA VAL A 224 -7.98 4.42 -17.11
C VAL A 224 -9.51 4.48 -17.20
N ILE A 225 -10.03 5.57 -17.76
CA ILE A 225 -11.46 5.84 -17.88
C ILE A 225 -11.75 6.16 -19.34
N GLU A 226 -12.74 5.47 -19.89
CA GLU A 226 -13.30 5.74 -21.21
C GLU A 226 -13.80 7.19 -21.31
N GLY A 227 -13.70 7.78 -22.48
CA GLY A 227 -14.10 9.17 -22.66
C GLY A 227 -13.90 9.69 -24.06
N GLU A 228 -14.48 10.86 -24.30
CA GLU A 228 -14.26 11.62 -25.51
C GLU A 228 -14.27 13.11 -25.18
N ASN A 229 -13.64 13.91 -26.04
CA ASN A 229 -13.63 15.37 -25.91
C ASN A 229 -13.05 15.90 -24.58
N GLY A 230 -12.09 15.19 -23.98
CA GLY A 230 -11.40 15.60 -22.76
C GLY A 230 -11.98 15.00 -21.47
N THR A 231 -12.97 14.11 -21.57
CA THR A 231 -13.52 13.39 -20.42
C THR A 231 -12.88 12.03 -20.20
N GLU A 232 -11.90 11.64 -21.01
CA GLU A 232 -11.12 10.42 -20.86
C GLU A 232 -10.10 10.53 -19.71
N GLN A 233 -9.61 9.38 -19.22
CA GLN A 233 -8.43 9.29 -18.38
C GLN A 233 -7.52 8.23 -18.96
N SER A 234 -6.34 8.64 -19.43
CA SER A 234 -5.23 7.74 -19.73
C SER A 234 -4.26 7.68 -18.57
N ASP A 235 -3.48 6.62 -18.51
CA ASP A 235 -2.41 6.42 -17.54
C ASP A 235 -1.22 5.78 -18.25
N SER A 236 -0.03 5.80 -17.64
CA SER A 236 1.19 5.40 -18.33
C SER A 236 2.12 4.58 -17.45
N PHE A 237 2.94 3.77 -18.10
CA PHE A 237 4.05 3.07 -17.47
C PHE A 237 5.30 3.16 -18.36
N PHE A 238 6.46 2.95 -17.75
CA PHE A 238 7.73 2.90 -18.44
C PHE A 238 8.33 1.50 -18.39
N PHE A 239 9.09 1.14 -19.41
CA PHE A 239 9.96 -0.02 -19.34
C PHE A 239 11.23 0.11 -20.19
N SER A 240 12.24 -0.68 -19.85
CA SER A 240 13.46 -0.87 -20.63
C SER A 240 13.98 -2.31 -20.46
N LEU A 241 15.05 -2.66 -21.17
CA LEU A 241 15.75 -3.91 -20.94
C LEU A 241 16.66 -3.81 -19.70
N THR A 242 16.85 -4.90 -18.97
CA THR A 242 17.77 -4.95 -17.81
C THR A 242 19.24 -5.10 -18.19
N THR A 243 19.54 -5.64 -19.38
CA THR A 243 20.90 -5.93 -19.84
C THR A 243 21.02 -5.62 -21.35
N PRO A 244 22.21 -5.24 -21.87
CA PRO A 244 22.36 -5.01 -23.30
C PRO A 244 22.16 -6.31 -24.10
N PRO A 245 21.39 -6.29 -25.20
CA PRO A 245 21.43 -7.34 -26.21
C PRO A 245 22.85 -7.55 -26.76
N ALA A 246 23.14 -8.76 -27.24
CA ALA A 246 24.40 -9.06 -27.89
C ALA A 246 24.62 -8.23 -29.17
N ALA A 247 25.85 -8.20 -29.68
CA ALA A 247 26.13 -7.57 -30.96
C ALA A 247 25.27 -8.20 -32.07
N ASP A 248 24.71 -7.35 -32.93
CA ASP A 248 23.77 -7.72 -34.01
C ASP A 248 22.49 -8.45 -33.53
N GLU A 249 22.19 -8.41 -32.23
CA GLU A 249 20.93 -8.91 -31.67
C GLU A 249 19.85 -7.84 -31.77
N THR A 250 18.65 -8.26 -32.14
CA THR A 250 17.43 -7.47 -32.05
C THR A 250 16.44 -8.20 -31.17
N VAL A 251 16.12 -7.59 -30.04
CA VAL A 251 15.09 -8.04 -29.11
C VAL A 251 13.81 -7.30 -29.43
N THR A 252 12.73 -8.03 -29.66
CA THR A 252 11.39 -7.47 -29.89
C THR A 252 10.52 -7.77 -28.69
N VAL A 253 9.95 -6.72 -28.09
CA VAL A 253 8.98 -6.81 -27.00
C VAL A 253 7.61 -6.46 -27.56
N SER A 254 6.64 -7.35 -27.40
CA SER A 254 5.23 -7.11 -27.76
C SER A 254 4.36 -7.13 -26.52
N LEU A 255 3.34 -6.26 -26.50
CA LEU A 255 2.37 -6.17 -25.43
C LEU A 255 1.16 -7.05 -25.73
N ALA A 256 0.69 -7.80 -24.74
CA ALA A 256 -0.54 -8.58 -24.81
C ALA A 256 -1.53 -8.12 -23.72
N PHE A 257 -2.67 -7.60 -24.17
CA PHE A 257 -3.67 -6.95 -23.32
C PHE A 257 -5.10 -7.20 -23.82
N ASP A 258 -6.09 -6.83 -23.01
CA ASP A 258 -7.51 -6.99 -23.28
C ASP A 258 -7.99 -6.05 -24.41
N ASP A 259 -8.98 -6.48 -25.22
CA ASP A 259 -9.44 -5.72 -26.39
C ASP A 259 -10.20 -4.43 -26.05
N ARG A 260 -10.59 -4.25 -24.77
CA ARG A 260 -11.11 -2.99 -24.24
C ARG A 260 -10.04 -1.94 -24.00
N LEU A 261 -8.77 -2.31 -23.95
CA LEU A 261 -7.66 -1.38 -23.78
C LEU A 261 -7.10 -0.97 -25.14
N ALA A 262 -6.57 0.25 -25.19
CA ALA A 262 -5.73 0.73 -26.28
C ALA A 262 -4.41 1.25 -25.71
N VAL A 263 -3.33 0.96 -26.41
CA VAL A 263 -2.01 1.51 -26.17
C VAL A 263 -1.56 2.31 -27.39
N ASP A 264 -0.67 3.28 -27.18
CA ASP A 264 -0.07 4.08 -28.25
C ASP A 264 0.93 3.29 -29.10
N GLU A 265 1.66 2.36 -28.48
CA GLU A 265 2.56 1.42 -29.16
C GLU A 265 2.54 0.06 -28.45
N ASP A 266 2.44 -1.02 -29.23
CA ASP A 266 2.33 -2.40 -28.71
C ASP A 266 3.55 -3.28 -29.04
N THR A 267 4.52 -2.75 -29.79
CA THR A 267 5.68 -3.51 -30.27
C THR A 267 6.92 -2.63 -30.30
N PHE A 268 7.95 -3.02 -29.56
CA PHE A 268 9.16 -2.25 -29.35
C PHE A 268 10.40 -3.07 -29.75
N THR A 269 11.40 -2.42 -30.33
CA THR A 269 12.65 -3.08 -30.75
C THR A 269 13.87 -2.50 -30.05
N PHE A 270 14.63 -3.39 -29.44
CA PHE A 270 15.84 -3.06 -28.71
C PHE A 270 17.07 -3.72 -29.35
N THR A 271 18.18 -3.01 -29.22
CA THR A 271 19.53 -3.32 -29.70
C THR A 271 20.53 -2.92 -28.62
N ALA A 272 21.80 -3.28 -28.80
CA ALA A 272 22.86 -2.87 -27.88
C ALA A 272 22.99 -1.34 -27.71
N ASP A 273 22.46 -0.52 -28.63
CA ASP A 273 22.58 0.94 -28.59
C ASP A 273 21.43 1.62 -27.82
N ASN A 274 20.23 1.02 -27.79
CA ASN A 274 19.01 1.64 -27.24
C ASN A 274 18.34 0.84 -26.10
N TRP A 275 18.95 -0.24 -25.61
CA TRP A 275 18.36 -1.10 -24.58
C TRP A 275 17.99 -0.38 -23.26
N GLN A 276 18.72 0.68 -22.90
CA GLN A 276 18.46 1.52 -21.72
C GLN A 276 17.48 2.67 -22.00
N GLU A 277 17.06 2.89 -23.24
CA GLU A 277 16.11 3.96 -23.53
C GLU A 277 14.76 3.58 -22.93
N ARG A 278 14.31 4.37 -21.96
CA ARG A 278 12.99 4.24 -21.33
C ARG A 278 11.92 4.40 -22.40
N GLN A 279 11.13 3.35 -22.62
CA GLN A 279 9.93 3.39 -23.43
C GLN A 279 8.76 3.78 -22.53
N GLU A 280 7.99 4.77 -22.95
CA GLU A 280 6.73 5.17 -22.30
C GLU A 280 5.58 4.53 -23.07
N VAL A 281 4.63 3.93 -22.35
CA VAL A 281 3.42 3.35 -22.94
C VAL A 281 2.22 4.06 -22.32
N THR A 282 1.45 4.74 -23.16
CA THR A 282 0.19 5.37 -22.74
C THR A 282 -0.95 4.38 -22.92
N VAL A 283 -1.65 4.08 -21.83
CA VAL A 283 -2.79 3.17 -21.79
C VAL A 283 -4.08 3.97 -21.71
N SER A 284 -5.08 3.56 -22.48
CA SER A 284 -6.42 4.15 -22.52
C SER A 284 -7.49 3.07 -22.70
N VAL A 285 -8.76 3.44 -22.58
CA VAL A 285 -9.89 2.55 -22.87
C VAL A 285 -10.43 2.84 -24.27
N VAL A 286 -10.72 1.79 -25.03
CA VAL A 286 -11.36 1.92 -26.36
C VAL A 286 -12.80 2.43 -26.17
N ASN A 287 -13.11 3.57 -26.79
CA ASN A 287 -14.44 4.17 -26.71
C ASN A 287 -15.53 3.30 -27.38
N SER A 288 -16.67 3.20 -26.72
CA SER A 288 -17.83 2.37 -27.04
C SER A 288 -19.11 3.05 -26.55
N ASP A 289 -20.26 2.70 -27.16
CA ASP A 289 -21.58 3.18 -26.70
C ASP A 289 -22.28 2.16 -25.78
N THR A 290 -21.53 1.19 -25.24
CA THR A 290 -22.08 0.02 -24.56
C THR A 290 -21.69 -0.02 -23.10
N VAL A 291 -22.71 -0.04 -22.24
CA VAL A 291 -22.59 -0.27 -20.79
C VAL A 291 -21.77 -1.52 -20.52
N SER A 292 -20.67 -1.35 -19.80
CA SER A 292 -19.73 -2.40 -19.41
C SER A 292 -19.31 -2.21 -17.96
N ASN A 293 -19.11 -3.33 -17.24
CA ASN A 293 -18.57 -3.25 -15.88
C ASN A 293 -17.08 -2.83 -15.91
N ARG A 294 -16.58 -2.35 -14.77
CA ARG A 294 -15.15 -2.20 -14.50
C ARG A 294 -14.40 -3.48 -14.89
N LEU A 295 -13.30 -3.31 -15.62
CA LEU A 295 -12.38 -4.39 -15.98
C LEU A 295 -11.09 -4.23 -15.18
N ASP A 296 -10.80 -5.21 -14.32
CA ASP A 296 -9.47 -5.36 -13.73
C ASP A 296 -8.70 -6.40 -14.55
N THR A 297 -7.63 -5.96 -15.20
CA THR A 297 -6.83 -6.79 -16.11
C THR A 297 -5.34 -6.50 -15.95
N ARG A 298 -4.51 -7.11 -16.80
CA ARG A 298 -3.07 -6.89 -16.84
C ARG A 298 -2.56 -6.77 -18.28
N ILE A 299 -1.53 -5.98 -18.47
CA ILE A 299 -0.71 -5.94 -19.68
C ILE A 299 0.46 -6.90 -19.47
N ASN A 300 0.56 -7.92 -20.32
CA ASN A 300 1.66 -8.88 -20.33
C ASN A 300 2.67 -8.52 -21.42
N PHE A 301 3.89 -9.02 -21.27
CA PHE A 301 4.98 -8.78 -22.22
C PHE A 301 5.43 -10.11 -22.83
N ASP A 302 5.48 -10.16 -24.15
CA ASP A 302 6.09 -11.23 -24.92
C ASP A 302 7.43 -10.75 -25.47
N ILE A 303 8.51 -11.50 -25.21
CA ILE A 303 9.85 -11.15 -25.68
C ILE A 303 10.35 -12.20 -26.68
N THR A 304 10.84 -11.72 -27.81
CA THR A 304 11.49 -12.56 -28.83
C THR A 304 12.84 -11.97 -29.22
N SER A 305 13.75 -12.82 -29.68
CA SER A 305 15.05 -12.42 -30.21
C SER A 305 15.28 -13.07 -31.56
N ASN A 306 16.02 -12.38 -32.44
CA ASN A 306 16.51 -12.93 -33.68
C ASN A 306 17.67 -13.93 -33.50
N GLN A 307 18.21 -14.08 -32.28
CA GLN A 307 19.32 -14.99 -31.96
C GLN A 307 18.87 -16.15 -31.06
N SER A 308 19.37 -17.36 -31.37
CA SER A 308 19.03 -18.61 -30.67
C SER A 308 19.80 -18.85 -29.37
N ASP A 309 20.73 -17.98 -29.00
CA ASP A 309 21.48 -17.99 -27.74
C ASP A 309 21.29 -16.70 -26.91
N SER A 310 20.23 -15.94 -27.23
CA SER A 310 19.84 -14.72 -26.53
C SER A 310 19.58 -14.93 -25.03
N LEU A 311 19.98 -13.94 -24.24
CA LEU A 311 19.64 -13.84 -22.81
C LEU A 311 18.15 -13.61 -22.55
N TYR A 312 17.40 -13.22 -23.58
CA TYR A 312 15.97 -12.90 -23.54
C TYR A 312 15.05 -14.06 -23.93
N GLN A 313 15.61 -15.27 -24.10
CA GLN A 313 14.80 -16.44 -24.41
C GLN A 313 14.13 -17.04 -23.19
N ASN A 314 12.86 -17.42 -23.37
CA ASN A 314 12.04 -18.08 -22.34
C ASN A 314 11.97 -17.27 -21.03
N ILE A 315 12.06 -15.96 -21.13
CA ILE A 315 11.86 -15.06 -20.00
C ILE A 315 10.37 -14.77 -19.86
N GLN A 316 9.90 -14.69 -18.63
CA GLN A 316 8.54 -14.30 -18.30
C GLN A 316 8.61 -13.03 -17.44
N PRO A 317 8.56 -11.85 -18.05
CA PRO A 317 8.59 -10.59 -17.32
C PRO A 317 7.39 -10.43 -16.39
N GLY A 318 7.47 -9.46 -15.50
CA GLY A 318 6.31 -8.99 -14.75
C GLY A 318 5.20 -8.42 -15.66
N SER A 319 4.03 -8.18 -15.09
CA SER A 319 2.88 -7.57 -15.78
C SER A 319 2.50 -6.25 -15.13
N VAL A 320 1.91 -5.34 -15.91
CA VAL A 320 1.32 -4.09 -15.42
C VAL A 320 -0.16 -4.32 -15.11
N LEU A 321 -0.62 -3.92 -13.92
CA LEU A 321 -2.04 -4.04 -13.54
C LEU A 321 -2.83 -2.81 -14.00
N VAL A 322 -4.03 -3.02 -14.52
CA VAL A 322 -4.89 -1.95 -15.06
C VAL A 322 -6.32 -2.12 -14.56
N SER A 323 -6.91 -1.04 -14.08
CA SER A 323 -8.36 -0.92 -13.83
C SER A 323 -8.96 0.02 -14.88
N ALA A 324 -9.86 -0.51 -15.70
CA ALA A 324 -10.53 0.21 -16.77
C ALA A 324 -12.02 0.43 -16.47
N TYR A 325 -12.43 1.70 -16.54
CA TYR A 325 -13.79 2.15 -16.26
C TYR A 325 -14.49 2.58 -17.55
N ASP A 326 -15.77 2.21 -17.66
CA ASP A 326 -16.67 2.57 -18.75
C ASP A 326 -17.39 3.89 -18.42
N ASN A 327 -17.54 4.76 -19.41
CA ASN A 327 -18.23 6.05 -19.27
C ASN A 327 -19.74 5.97 -19.59
N ASN A 328 -20.21 4.80 -20.02
CA ASN A 328 -21.64 4.54 -20.21
C ASN A 328 -22.32 4.08 -18.91
N SER A 329 -21.53 3.62 -17.94
CA SER A 329 -21.93 3.21 -16.60
C SER A 329 -21.62 4.30 -15.58
N ALA A 330 -22.58 4.65 -14.74
CA ALA A 330 -22.35 5.59 -13.66
C ALA A 330 -21.53 4.92 -12.54
N ASP A 331 -20.39 5.51 -12.21
CA ASP A 331 -19.52 5.10 -11.12
C ASP A 331 -18.81 6.33 -10.51
N VAL A 332 -18.27 6.16 -9.31
CA VAL A 332 -17.37 7.12 -8.65
C VAL A 332 -16.01 6.45 -8.49
N VAL A 333 -15.04 6.94 -9.25
CA VAL A 333 -13.66 6.47 -9.17
C VAL A 333 -13.01 7.14 -7.96
N VAL A 334 -12.51 6.31 -7.05
CA VAL A 334 -11.72 6.72 -5.90
C VAL A 334 -10.28 6.27 -6.12
N GLN A 335 -9.32 7.20 -6.08
CA GLN A 335 -7.91 6.86 -6.30
C GLN A 335 -7.04 7.46 -5.20
N GLU A 336 -6.29 6.60 -4.52
CA GLU A 336 -5.20 7.00 -3.62
C GLU A 336 -3.97 7.40 -4.42
N VAL A 337 -3.12 8.22 -3.82
CA VAL A 337 -1.78 8.54 -4.32
C VAL A 337 -0.76 7.71 -3.53
N GLY A 338 0.36 7.34 -4.15
CA GLY A 338 1.47 6.66 -3.47
C GLY A 338 1.14 5.27 -2.90
N ASP A 339 1.62 5.00 -1.69
CA ASP A 339 1.51 3.70 -1.01
C ASP A 339 0.24 3.50 -0.17
N GLY A 340 -0.60 4.52 -0.10
CA GLY A 340 -1.87 4.52 0.63
C GLY A 340 -2.06 5.81 1.40
N THR A 341 -3.25 5.96 1.98
CA THR A 341 -3.66 7.18 2.67
C THR A 341 -3.25 7.19 4.14
N ARG A 342 -2.48 8.18 4.58
CA ARG A 342 -1.91 8.26 5.94
C ARG A 342 -1.99 9.65 6.56
N ILE A 343 -2.53 9.72 7.77
CA ILE A 343 -2.56 10.95 8.58
C ILE A 343 -1.78 10.75 9.88
N ASN A 344 -1.30 11.85 10.47
CA ASN A 344 -0.46 11.76 11.66
C ASN A 344 -0.70 12.86 12.68
N ALA A 345 -0.25 12.58 13.92
CA ALA A 345 -0.33 13.49 15.06
C ALA A 345 0.67 14.67 15.01
N SER A 346 1.60 14.71 14.03
CA SER A 346 2.50 15.85 13.83
C SER A 346 1.89 16.98 12.99
N GLY A 347 0.65 16.81 12.50
CA GLY A 347 -0.11 17.83 11.77
C GLY A 347 0.00 17.74 10.24
N GLY A 348 0.43 16.59 9.71
CA GLY A 348 0.47 16.33 8.27
C GLY A 348 -0.90 16.04 7.66
N THR A 349 -1.04 16.38 6.38
CA THR A 349 -2.20 16.01 5.55
C THR A 349 -1.80 14.95 4.53
N ASP A 350 -2.80 14.24 4.03
CA ASP A 350 -2.68 13.39 2.85
C ASP A 350 -3.95 13.54 2.00
N ALA A 351 -3.99 12.93 0.82
CA ALA A 351 -5.12 13.09 -0.08
C ALA A 351 -5.40 11.87 -0.96
N TYR A 352 -6.66 11.77 -1.37
CA TYR A 352 -7.10 10.89 -2.45
C TYR A 352 -7.97 11.69 -3.41
N THR A 353 -8.25 11.13 -4.59
CA THR A 353 -9.06 11.79 -5.60
C THR A 353 -10.41 11.10 -5.80
N LEU A 354 -11.41 11.90 -6.14
CA LEU A 354 -12.75 11.48 -6.55
C LEU A 354 -13.05 12.00 -7.95
N ARG A 355 -13.70 11.18 -8.78
CA ARG A 355 -14.17 11.56 -10.12
C ARG A 355 -15.36 10.71 -10.53
N LEU A 356 -16.30 11.26 -11.29
CA LEU A 356 -17.37 10.47 -11.90
C LEU A 356 -16.94 9.88 -13.24
N THR A 357 -17.43 8.69 -13.59
CA THR A 357 -17.19 8.08 -14.91
C THR A 357 -18.12 8.57 -16.01
N LYS A 358 -19.28 9.15 -15.65
CA LYS A 358 -20.35 9.52 -16.58
C LYS A 358 -20.95 10.88 -16.23
N ALA A 359 -21.31 11.66 -17.25
CA ALA A 359 -22.02 12.91 -17.09
C ALA A 359 -23.37 12.69 -16.37
N PRO A 360 -23.60 13.30 -15.19
CA PRO A 360 -24.85 13.13 -14.47
C PRO A 360 -25.94 14.06 -15.03
N THR A 361 -27.21 13.66 -14.91
CA THR A 361 -28.37 14.49 -15.34
C THR A 361 -28.82 15.49 -14.27
N ASP A 362 -28.40 15.28 -13.02
CA ASP A 362 -28.62 16.14 -11.86
C ASP A 362 -27.36 16.11 -11.00
N ASN A 363 -27.17 17.10 -10.13
CA ASN A 363 -25.97 17.14 -9.27
C ASN A 363 -25.83 15.85 -8.45
N VAL A 364 -24.59 15.38 -8.30
CA VAL A 364 -24.22 14.22 -7.50
C VAL A 364 -23.46 14.71 -6.29
N LEU A 365 -23.99 14.42 -5.09
CA LEU A 365 -23.32 14.71 -3.82
C LEU A 365 -22.66 13.42 -3.33
N VAL A 366 -21.33 13.40 -3.33
CA VAL A 366 -20.53 12.31 -2.75
C VAL A 366 -20.19 12.66 -1.31
N ARG A 367 -20.91 12.08 -0.36
CA ARG A 367 -20.72 12.26 1.09
C ARG A 367 -19.40 11.65 1.53
N LEU A 368 -18.65 12.39 2.34
CA LEU A 368 -17.40 11.96 2.95
C LEU A 368 -17.70 11.54 4.39
N ASN A 369 -17.81 10.24 4.63
CA ASN A 369 -18.11 9.71 5.97
C ASN A 369 -16.80 9.43 6.69
N SER A 370 -16.51 10.26 7.69
CA SER A 370 -15.32 10.13 8.54
C SER A 370 -15.40 8.93 9.48
N ASP A 371 -14.25 8.34 9.75
CA ASP A 371 -14.02 7.32 10.78
C ASP A 371 -13.88 7.92 12.19
N GLY A 372 -13.94 9.25 12.31
CA GLY A 372 -13.71 10.01 13.53
C GLY A 372 -12.32 10.62 13.58
N PHE A 373 -11.28 9.84 13.26
CA PHE A 373 -9.90 10.31 13.23
C PHE A 373 -9.63 11.24 12.06
N SER A 374 -10.29 11.02 10.92
CA SER A 374 -10.07 11.80 9.71
C SER A 374 -10.91 13.08 9.73
N ASN A 375 -10.30 14.20 9.40
CA ASN A 375 -10.96 15.46 9.14
C ASN A 375 -10.83 15.84 7.66
N PHE A 376 -11.84 16.51 7.11
CA PHE A 376 -11.88 16.94 5.72
C PHE A 376 -11.77 18.46 5.64
N ASP A 377 -11.10 18.98 4.60
CA ASP A 377 -11.18 20.39 4.27
C ASP A 377 -12.59 20.75 3.75
N VAL A 378 -13.33 21.52 4.54
CA VAL A 378 -14.70 21.96 4.24
C VAL A 378 -14.75 23.37 3.65
N ASP A 379 -13.61 24.07 3.56
CA ASP A 379 -13.55 25.43 3.02
C ASP A 379 -13.38 25.44 1.48
N ASN A 380 -13.26 24.27 0.86
CA ASN A 380 -13.20 24.11 -0.59
C ASN A 380 -14.55 24.40 -1.26
N GLU A 381 -14.53 25.09 -2.41
CA GLU A 381 -15.74 25.50 -3.13
C GLU A 381 -16.62 24.34 -3.65
N ARG A 382 -16.04 23.15 -3.86
CA ARG A 382 -16.79 21.95 -4.25
C ARG A 382 -17.31 21.14 -3.07
N VAL A 383 -16.90 21.47 -1.84
CA VAL A 383 -17.35 20.79 -0.63
C VAL A 383 -18.51 21.56 -0.01
N VAL A 384 -19.60 20.87 0.26
CA VAL A 384 -20.79 21.42 0.93
C VAL A 384 -21.13 20.59 2.15
N LEU A 385 -21.85 21.20 3.09
CA LEU A 385 -22.48 20.47 4.19
C LEU A 385 -23.83 19.93 3.75
N ASP A 386 -23.85 18.70 3.24
CA ASP A 386 -25.08 18.02 2.86
C ASP A 386 -25.94 17.76 4.09
N THR A 387 -27.22 18.10 4.00
CA THR A 387 -28.11 18.11 5.16
C THR A 387 -28.84 16.78 5.29
N ILE A 388 -28.59 16.09 6.41
CA ILE A 388 -29.24 14.82 6.75
C ILE A 388 -30.54 15.07 7.50
N VAL A 389 -30.50 16.01 8.44
CA VAL A 389 -31.65 16.37 9.28
C VAL A 389 -31.77 17.90 9.31
N GLU A 390 -32.96 18.42 9.01
CA GLU A 390 -33.29 19.85 9.08
C GLU A 390 -34.58 20.04 9.88
N GLU A 391 -34.46 20.04 11.20
CA GLU A 391 -35.56 20.29 12.12
C GLU A 391 -35.01 20.77 13.46
N SER A 392 -35.84 21.48 14.25
CA SER A 392 -35.46 21.93 15.60
C SER A 392 -35.63 20.82 16.63
N ILE A 393 -34.51 20.31 17.14
CA ILE A 393 -34.42 19.22 18.11
C ILE A 393 -33.90 19.75 19.43
N GLN A 394 -34.66 19.55 20.52
CA GLN A 394 -34.17 19.85 21.87
C GLN A 394 -33.40 18.66 22.45
N VAL A 395 -32.23 18.96 23.00
CA VAL A 395 -31.35 17.97 23.64
C VAL A 395 -30.99 18.39 25.05
N ASP A 396 -30.91 17.42 25.95
CA ASP A 396 -30.26 17.58 27.25
C ASP A 396 -28.75 17.47 27.07
N VAL A 397 -28.01 18.39 27.68
CA VAL A 397 -26.54 18.40 27.71
C VAL A 397 -26.10 17.86 29.06
N LEU A 398 -25.29 16.81 29.01
CA LEU A 398 -24.72 16.15 30.18
C LEU A 398 -23.21 16.37 30.22
N ASP A 399 -22.64 16.24 31.42
CA ASP A 399 -21.22 16.44 31.66
C ASP A 399 -20.36 15.59 30.71
N PRO A 400 -19.21 16.12 30.23
CA PRO A 400 -18.29 15.39 29.38
C PRO A 400 -17.81 14.06 29.98
N VAL A 401 -17.58 13.07 29.13
CA VAL A 401 -17.00 11.76 29.49
C VAL A 401 -15.85 11.45 28.52
N GLU A 402 -14.62 11.71 28.94
CA GLU A 402 -13.34 11.53 28.21
C GLU A 402 -13.19 12.36 26.91
N SER A 403 -14.24 12.42 26.09
CA SER A 403 -14.40 13.27 24.91
C SER A 403 -15.04 14.62 25.29
N GLY A 404 -16.04 15.09 24.55
CA GLY A 404 -16.81 16.30 24.82
C GLY A 404 -18.12 16.05 25.59
N PRO A 405 -18.97 17.09 25.74
CA PRO A 405 -20.30 16.99 26.34
C PRO A 405 -21.18 15.94 25.66
N ARG A 406 -22.07 15.33 26.44
CA ARG A 406 -22.97 14.27 25.97
C ARG A 406 -24.38 14.78 25.76
N LEU A 407 -24.94 14.55 24.58
CA LEU A 407 -26.28 14.97 24.17
C LEU A 407 -27.29 13.82 24.18
N VAL A 408 -28.47 14.06 24.73
CA VAL A 408 -29.60 13.11 24.75
C VAL A 408 -30.84 13.78 24.19
N LEU A 409 -31.53 13.12 23.26
CA LEU A 409 -32.76 13.62 22.64
C LEU A 409 -33.92 13.65 23.65
N GLN A 410 -34.65 14.77 23.74
CA GLN A 410 -35.79 14.92 24.66
C GLN A 410 -37.11 14.32 24.12
N ASP A 411 -37.17 13.98 22.85
CA ASP A 411 -38.38 13.51 22.16
C ASP A 411 -38.57 11.98 22.17
N GLY A 412 -37.62 11.25 22.79
CA GLY A 412 -37.65 9.80 22.91
C GLY A 412 -37.18 9.02 21.68
N ARG A 413 -36.69 9.69 20.63
CA ARG A 413 -35.97 9.05 19.51
C ARG A 413 -34.53 8.71 19.93
N THR A 414 -33.83 7.98 19.08
CA THR A 414 -32.38 7.75 19.21
C THR A 414 -31.64 8.48 18.10
N TRP A 415 -30.38 8.83 18.33
CA TRP A 415 -29.52 9.43 17.31
C TRP A 415 -29.35 8.52 16.09
N SER A 416 -29.27 7.20 16.31
CA SER A 416 -29.23 6.22 15.22
C SER A 416 -30.52 6.17 14.39
N SER A 417 -31.69 6.50 14.97
CA SER A 417 -32.94 6.60 14.19
C SER A 417 -33.03 7.84 13.31
N LEU A 418 -32.09 8.78 13.48
CA LEU A 418 -31.92 9.99 12.68
C LEU A 418 -30.74 9.85 11.71
N ASP A 419 -30.22 8.64 11.51
CA ASP A 419 -29.06 8.33 10.67
C ASP A 419 -27.79 9.11 11.05
N VAL A 420 -27.64 9.49 12.32
CA VAL A 420 -26.46 10.19 12.81
C VAL A 420 -25.31 9.22 13.05
N SER A 421 -24.14 9.54 12.50
CA SER A 421 -22.90 8.77 12.66
C SER A 421 -21.76 9.63 13.21
N VAL A 422 -20.65 8.96 13.52
CA VAL A 422 -19.38 9.61 13.84
C VAL A 422 -18.96 10.56 12.71
N GLY A 423 -18.33 11.67 13.07
CA GLY A 423 -17.79 12.64 12.13
C GLY A 423 -18.80 13.64 11.55
N MET A 424 -20.10 13.41 11.71
CA MET A 424 -21.13 14.37 11.30
C MET A 424 -21.05 15.69 12.10
N ILE A 425 -21.61 16.75 11.54
CA ILE A 425 -21.60 18.10 12.10
C ILE A 425 -23.00 18.48 12.57
N LEU A 426 -23.15 18.79 13.85
CA LEU A 426 -24.36 19.34 14.44
C LEU A 426 -24.29 20.86 14.42
N THR A 427 -25.30 21.53 13.85
CA THR A 427 -25.44 22.99 13.87
C THR A 427 -26.54 23.40 14.83
N THR A 428 -26.23 24.28 15.78
CA THR A 428 -27.19 24.83 16.75
C THR A 428 -28.03 25.97 16.18
N GLU A 429 -29.01 26.45 16.94
CA GLU A 429 -29.81 27.63 16.60
C GLU A 429 -28.98 28.93 16.47
N ASP A 430 -27.85 29.01 17.16
CA ASP A 430 -26.91 30.14 17.10
C ASP A 430 -25.80 29.93 16.03
N ASP A 431 -26.02 29.03 15.07
CA ASP A 431 -25.08 28.65 14.00
C ASP A 431 -23.72 28.09 14.50
N GLN A 432 -23.66 27.62 15.75
CA GLN A 432 -22.45 26.94 16.25
C GLN A 432 -22.40 25.51 15.74
N GLN A 433 -21.22 25.08 15.30
CA GLN A 433 -21.00 23.74 14.76
C GLN A 433 -20.18 22.89 15.73
N PHE A 434 -20.61 21.66 15.95
CA PHE A 434 -19.91 20.68 16.78
C PHE A 434 -19.86 19.33 16.05
N LYS A 435 -18.71 18.66 16.13
CA LYS A 435 -18.51 17.36 15.47
C LYS A 435 -18.91 16.22 16.40
N VAL A 436 -19.56 15.21 15.83
CA VAL A 436 -19.96 13.99 16.53
C VAL A 436 -18.73 13.12 16.75
N ASN A 437 -18.39 12.85 18.02
CA ASN A 437 -17.29 11.97 18.36
C ASN A 437 -17.73 10.51 18.36
N ASN A 438 -18.76 10.15 19.11
CA ASN A 438 -19.22 8.77 19.19
C ASN A 438 -20.67 8.69 19.67
N LEU A 439 -21.30 7.55 19.44
CA LEU A 439 -22.64 7.25 19.91
C LEU A 439 -22.58 6.10 20.91
N SER A 440 -23.49 6.10 21.90
CA SER A 440 -23.72 4.93 22.74
C SER A 440 -24.17 3.74 21.90
N SER A 441 -23.93 2.51 22.38
CA SER A 441 -24.27 1.28 21.65
C SER A 441 -25.77 1.12 21.35
N ASP A 442 -26.63 1.78 22.11
CA ASP A 442 -28.08 1.85 21.88
C ASP A 442 -28.54 3.10 21.12
N GLY A 443 -27.61 3.99 20.75
CA GLY A 443 -27.86 5.24 20.03
C GLY A 443 -28.59 6.31 20.84
N THR A 444 -28.82 6.12 22.13
CA THR A 444 -29.59 7.05 22.97
C THR A 444 -28.81 8.30 23.36
N ALA A 445 -27.47 8.20 23.40
CA ALA A 445 -26.59 9.30 23.75
C ALA A 445 -25.52 9.49 22.67
N LEU A 446 -25.17 10.75 22.43
CA LEU A 446 -24.14 11.18 21.49
C LEU A 446 -23.11 12.00 22.24
N ASN A 447 -21.83 11.68 22.10
CA ASN A 447 -20.74 12.48 22.65
C ASN A 447 -20.17 13.39 21.55
N LEU A 448 -19.95 14.65 21.87
CA LEU A 448 -19.25 15.60 20.99
C LEU A 448 -17.73 15.44 21.11
N THR A 449 -16.99 15.98 20.16
CA THR A 449 -15.52 16.08 20.24
C THR A 449 -15.10 17.07 21.34
N THR A 450 -13.82 17.04 21.74
CA THR A 450 -13.30 17.89 22.84
C THR A 450 -13.37 19.38 22.54
N SER A 451 -13.50 19.77 21.28
CA SER A 451 -13.74 21.16 20.85
C SER A 451 -15.04 21.76 21.44
N ALA A 452 -15.97 20.91 21.87
CA ALA A 452 -17.22 21.30 22.49
C ALA A 452 -17.16 21.48 24.03
N ASN A 453 -16.01 21.29 24.67
CA ASN A 453 -15.86 21.37 26.14
C ASN A 453 -16.22 22.74 26.78
N GLY A 454 -16.42 23.77 25.96
CA GLY A 454 -16.88 25.10 26.41
C GLY A 454 -18.39 25.26 26.61
N ILE A 455 -19.20 24.25 26.24
CA ILE A 455 -20.66 24.31 26.43
C ILE A 455 -20.98 24.25 27.92
N THR A 456 -21.82 25.19 28.39
CA THR A 456 -22.21 25.32 29.81
C THR A 456 -23.73 25.28 30.02
N GLN A 457 -24.49 25.23 28.92
CA GLN A 457 -25.94 25.16 28.92
C GLN A 457 -26.39 23.75 29.28
N ASP A 458 -27.46 23.62 30.07
CA ASP A 458 -28.09 22.32 30.39
C ASP A 458 -28.89 21.75 29.20
N THR A 459 -29.23 22.58 28.22
CA THR A 459 -30.00 22.21 27.03
C THR A 459 -29.50 22.95 25.81
N LEU A 460 -29.54 22.29 24.64
CA LEU A 460 -29.29 22.91 23.34
C LEU A 460 -30.44 22.65 22.37
N THR A 461 -30.57 23.54 21.38
CA THR A 461 -31.41 23.33 20.20
C THR A 461 -30.50 23.04 19.02
N ILE A 462 -30.60 21.84 18.46
CA ILE A 462 -29.95 21.47 17.19
C ILE A 462 -30.95 21.74 16.07
N ASN A 463 -30.56 22.52 15.06
CA ASN A 463 -31.43 22.85 13.93
C ASN A 463 -31.05 22.08 12.66
N ARG A 464 -29.80 21.61 12.58
CA ARG A 464 -29.30 20.91 11.40
C ARG A 464 -28.25 19.88 11.76
N ILE A 465 -28.29 18.75 11.07
CA ILE A 465 -27.25 17.73 11.09
C ILE A 465 -26.78 17.53 9.66
N SER A 466 -25.47 17.63 9.45
CA SER A 466 -24.88 17.61 8.12
C SER A 466 -23.64 16.74 8.06
N THR A 467 -23.29 16.31 6.85
CA THR A 467 -22.02 15.66 6.54
C THR A 467 -21.34 16.39 5.38
N PRO A 468 -20.00 16.53 5.37
CA PRO A 468 -19.29 17.03 4.20
C PRO A 468 -19.59 16.19 2.97
N ALA A 469 -19.80 16.83 1.82
CA ALA A 469 -20.02 16.17 0.55
C ALA A 469 -19.39 16.95 -0.60
N VAL A 470 -18.75 16.24 -1.53
CA VAL A 470 -18.24 16.81 -2.77
C VAL A 470 -19.38 16.88 -3.78
N VAL A 471 -19.56 18.03 -4.42
CA VAL A 471 -20.57 18.24 -5.45
C VAL A 471 -19.96 18.08 -6.82
N PHE A 472 -20.49 17.13 -7.61
CA PHE A 472 -20.22 17.00 -9.04
C PHE A 472 -21.45 17.44 -9.84
N THR A 473 -21.23 18.21 -10.89
CA THR A 473 -22.25 18.74 -11.79
C THR A 473 -22.06 18.21 -13.20
N ALA A 474 -23.01 18.48 -14.10
CA ALA A 474 -22.89 18.13 -15.52
C ALA A 474 -21.68 18.79 -16.23
N ASP A 475 -21.12 19.86 -15.66
CA ASP A 475 -20.01 20.62 -16.26
C ASP A 475 -18.62 20.17 -15.77
N ASP A 476 -18.52 19.53 -14.59
CA ASP A 476 -17.24 19.22 -13.93
C ASP A 476 -17.11 17.79 -13.39
N TRP A 477 -18.07 16.91 -13.67
CA TRP A 477 -18.06 15.51 -13.25
C TRP A 477 -16.79 14.73 -13.62
N PHE A 478 -16.13 15.10 -14.73
CA PHE A 478 -14.93 14.43 -15.25
C PHE A 478 -13.63 14.99 -14.67
N GLU A 479 -13.68 16.10 -13.92
CA GLU A 479 -12.50 16.66 -13.29
C GLU A 479 -12.22 15.92 -11.98
N GLN A 480 -10.98 15.46 -11.80
CA GLN A 480 -10.55 14.87 -10.54
C GLN A 480 -10.62 15.93 -9.43
N PHE A 481 -11.29 15.57 -8.34
CA PHE A 481 -11.33 16.36 -7.12
C PHE A 481 -10.44 15.74 -6.07
N THR A 482 -9.44 16.49 -5.58
CA THR A 482 -8.57 16.07 -4.48
C THR A 482 -9.26 16.32 -3.15
N VAL A 483 -9.55 15.24 -2.41
CA VAL A 483 -10.01 15.29 -1.02
C VAL A 483 -8.78 15.30 -0.13
N GLU A 484 -8.47 16.45 0.45
CA GLU A 484 -7.44 16.56 1.49
C GLU A 484 -7.99 16.08 2.83
N ILE A 485 -7.20 15.27 3.53
CA ILE A 485 -7.51 14.73 4.84
C ILE A 485 -6.41 15.09 5.84
N SER A 486 -6.82 15.33 7.09
CA SER A 486 -5.94 15.58 8.22
C SER A 486 -6.39 14.78 9.43
N LEU A 487 -5.55 14.70 10.47
CA LEU A 487 -5.99 14.20 11.77
C LEU A 487 -6.99 15.18 12.42
N ASP A 488 -8.05 14.64 13.02
CA ASP A 488 -8.93 15.36 13.94
C ASP A 488 -8.38 15.27 15.36
N GLU A 489 -7.61 16.27 15.77
CA GLU A 489 -7.00 16.36 17.10
C GLU A 489 -8.03 16.42 18.24
N ASN A 490 -9.29 16.75 17.95
CA ASN A 490 -10.35 16.85 18.96
C ASN A 490 -11.12 15.53 19.14
N TYR A 491 -10.90 14.57 18.25
CA TYR A 491 -11.53 13.25 18.33
C TYR A 491 -10.84 12.39 19.39
N ILE A 492 -11.64 11.78 20.25
CA ILE A 492 -11.18 10.82 21.24
C ILE A 492 -11.84 9.48 20.95
N ALA A 493 -11.05 8.44 20.70
CA ALA A 493 -11.57 7.09 20.49
C ALA A 493 -12.46 6.64 21.67
N ALA A 494 -13.62 6.07 21.39
CA ALA A 494 -14.57 5.67 22.43
C ALA A 494 -13.99 4.54 23.31
N ALA A 495 -14.22 4.58 24.63
CA ALA A 495 -13.81 3.50 25.53
C ALA A 495 -14.33 2.13 25.03
N GLY A 496 -13.44 1.15 24.85
CA GLY A 496 -13.73 -0.15 24.25
C GLY A 496 -13.46 -0.26 22.73
N SER A 497 -13.34 0.86 22.00
CA SER A 497 -12.80 0.89 20.62
C SER A 497 -11.27 0.74 20.59
N GLU A 498 -10.65 0.67 21.77
CA GLU A 498 -9.32 0.11 21.98
C GLU A 498 -9.16 -1.31 21.38
N ASN A 499 -10.23 -2.00 20.98
CA ASN A 499 -10.18 -3.28 20.26
C ASN A 499 -10.54 -3.19 18.76
N ASP A 500 -10.65 -1.98 18.19
CA ASP A 500 -10.66 -1.80 16.73
C ASP A 500 -9.48 -2.57 16.15
N ARG A 501 -9.74 -3.34 15.09
CA ARG A 501 -8.99 -4.55 14.70
C ARG A 501 -7.48 -4.37 14.89
N GLN A 502 -6.99 -4.79 16.06
CA GLN A 502 -5.61 -4.63 16.40
C GLN A 502 -4.80 -5.75 15.78
N PHE A 503 -4.04 -5.43 14.74
CA PHE A 503 -2.89 -6.25 14.42
C PHE A 503 -1.83 -5.92 15.46
N GLN A 504 -1.72 -6.79 16.47
CA GLN A 504 -0.60 -6.74 17.40
C GLN A 504 0.67 -6.89 16.56
N PRO A 505 1.68 -6.01 16.72
CA PRO A 505 2.98 -6.18 16.08
C PRO A 505 3.44 -7.62 16.27
N GLN A 506 3.45 -8.38 15.19
CA GLN A 506 3.91 -9.76 15.22
C GLN A 506 5.41 -9.71 14.97
N ASP A 507 6.16 -10.37 15.85
CA ASP A 507 7.53 -10.72 15.55
C ASP A 507 7.56 -11.35 14.16
N ASN A 508 8.44 -10.87 13.31
CA ASN A 508 8.67 -11.44 12.00
C ASN A 508 9.48 -12.72 12.22
N VAL A 509 8.92 -13.72 12.90
CA VAL A 509 9.56 -15.00 13.22
C VAL A 509 8.78 -16.11 12.52
N LEU A 510 9.49 -17.15 12.10
CA LEU A 510 8.88 -18.25 11.34
C LEU A 510 8.26 -19.32 12.25
N ASP A 511 8.34 -19.17 13.57
CA ASP A 511 7.85 -20.15 14.57
C ASP A 511 6.34 -20.44 14.49
N ARG A 512 5.58 -19.50 13.91
CA ARG A 512 4.15 -19.60 13.63
C ARG A 512 3.83 -20.55 12.47
N ILE A 513 4.80 -20.86 11.62
CA ILE A 513 4.67 -21.94 10.64
C ILE A 513 4.80 -23.25 11.42
N GLN A 514 3.65 -23.85 11.72
CA GLN A 514 3.60 -25.10 12.47
C GLN A 514 3.91 -26.28 11.55
N GLY A 515 5.08 -26.88 11.76
CA GLY A 515 5.55 -28.03 10.99
C GLY A 515 6.44 -27.65 9.81
N PRO A 516 7.06 -28.64 9.15
CA PRO A 516 7.92 -28.42 8.00
C PRO A 516 7.08 -27.93 6.83
N LEU A 517 7.58 -26.93 6.12
CA LEU A 517 6.97 -26.54 4.86
C LEU A 517 7.26 -27.63 3.83
N ILE A 518 6.20 -28.26 3.31
CA ILE A 518 6.29 -29.30 2.28
C ILE A 518 6.45 -28.63 0.92
N LEU A 519 7.51 -28.99 0.21
CA LEU A 519 7.75 -28.55 -1.16
C LEU A 519 7.11 -29.54 -2.13
N GLU A 520 5.85 -29.29 -2.51
CA GLU A 520 5.18 -30.10 -3.51
C GLU A 520 5.59 -29.70 -4.93
N GLY A 521 6.56 -30.44 -5.48
CA GLY A 521 7.01 -30.25 -6.87
C GLY A 521 8.21 -31.11 -7.27
N GLY A 522 9.00 -31.56 -6.29
CA GLY A 522 10.11 -32.49 -6.53
C GLY A 522 9.66 -33.93 -6.85
N THR A 523 10.62 -34.76 -7.29
CA THR A 523 10.48 -36.22 -7.49
C THR A 523 10.39 -36.95 -6.15
N GLY A 524 9.31 -36.72 -5.40
CA GLY A 524 8.96 -37.54 -4.23
C GLY A 524 8.25 -38.84 -4.64
N ASP A 525 8.01 -39.71 -3.67
CA ASP A 525 7.30 -40.98 -3.86
C ASP A 525 5.77 -40.80 -4.02
N THR A 526 5.29 -39.55 -4.06
CA THR A 526 3.88 -39.22 -4.28
C THR A 526 3.48 -39.56 -5.72
N ASP A 527 2.54 -40.49 -5.87
CA ASP A 527 1.99 -40.88 -7.18
C ASP A 527 1.27 -39.68 -7.82
N ARG A 528 1.85 -39.19 -8.92
CA ARG A 528 1.32 -38.10 -9.74
C ARG A 528 0.92 -38.57 -11.14
N SER A 529 0.72 -39.88 -11.31
CA SER A 529 0.23 -40.40 -12.58
C SER A 529 -1.17 -39.84 -12.86
N ILE A 530 -1.38 -39.38 -14.10
CA ILE A 530 -2.70 -38.93 -14.54
C ILE A 530 -3.61 -40.16 -14.55
N ALA A 531 -4.60 -40.19 -13.67
CA ALA A 531 -5.64 -41.19 -13.70
C ALA A 531 -6.54 -40.95 -14.93
N GLU A 532 -6.97 -42.02 -15.60
CA GLU A 532 -7.96 -41.91 -16.67
C GLU A 532 -9.22 -41.21 -16.15
N ALA A 533 -9.81 -40.35 -16.98
CA ALA A 533 -11.04 -39.65 -16.65
C ALA A 533 -12.14 -40.67 -16.31
N VAL A 534 -12.91 -40.40 -15.24
CA VAL A 534 -14.10 -41.17 -14.92
C VAL A 534 -15.17 -40.83 -15.96
N MET A 535 -15.30 -41.69 -16.97
CA MET A 535 -16.28 -41.52 -18.04
C MET A 535 -17.63 -42.11 -17.65
N LEU A 536 -18.71 -41.46 -18.09
CA LEU A 536 -20.04 -42.05 -18.03
C LEU A 536 -20.16 -43.19 -19.06
N PRO A 537 -21.09 -44.16 -18.86
CA PRO A 537 -21.43 -45.10 -19.91
C PRO A 537 -21.90 -44.27 -21.12
N TYR A 538 -21.21 -44.40 -22.26
CA TYR A 538 -21.45 -43.71 -23.54
C TYR A 538 -20.66 -42.41 -23.81
N GLU A 539 -19.68 -42.04 -22.99
CA GLU A 539 -18.68 -41.03 -23.36
C GLU A 539 -17.58 -41.67 -24.22
N ASP A 540 -17.23 -41.05 -25.36
CA ASP A 540 -16.22 -41.51 -26.32
C ASP A 540 -15.11 -40.44 -26.41
N ASP A 541 -13.86 -40.81 -26.14
CA ASP A 541 -12.74 -39.86 -26.01
C ASP A 541 -12.17 -39.39 -27.37
N GLY A 542 -12.76 -39.84 -28.48
CA GLY A 542 -12.32 -39.49 -29.83
C GLY A 542 -10.98 -40.13 -30.21
N GLU A 543 -10.69 -40.23 -31.51
CA GLU A 543 -9.39 -40.76 -31.97
C GLU A 543 -8.26 -39.81 -31.53
N ARG A 544 -7.41 -40.28 -30.61
CA ARG A 544 -6.16 -39.61 -30.24
C ARG A 544 -5.23 -39.62 -31.45
N ASP A 545 -5.01 -38.47 -32.06
CA ASP A 545 -3.81 -38.26 -32.88
C ASP A 545 -2.60 -38.68 -32.04
N GLU A 546 -1.66 -39.44 -32.63
CA GLU A 546 -0.45 -39.87 -31.96
C GLU A 546 0.24 -38.67 -31.33
N PHE A 547 0.08 -38.52 -30.01
CA PHE A 547 0.87 -37.61 -29.22
C PHE A 547 2.32 -38.03 -29.42
N VAL A 548 3.03 -37.28 -30.25
CA VAL A 548 4.48 -37.19 -30.16
C VAL A 548 4.73 -36.67 -28.76
N ILE A 549 5.09 -37.58 -27.85
CA ILE A 549 5.72 -37.21 -26.60
C ILE A 549 7.07 -36.60 -27.00
N ILE A 550 7.06 -35.31 -27.30
CA ILE A 550 8.26 -34.49 -27.17
C ILE A 550 8.48 -34.50 -25.67
N THR A 551 9.33 -35.40 -25.17
CA THR A 551 9.86 -35.23 -23.81
C THR A 551 10.64 -33.92 -23.85
N PRO A 552 10.17 -32.82 -23.24
CA PRO A 552 11.00 -31.65 -23.08
C PRO A 552 11.90 -32.02 -21.90
N GLN A 553 12.98 -32.77 -22.17
CA GLN A 553 13.92 -33.16 -21.13
C GLN A 553 14.67 -31.94 -20.56
N GLU A 554 14.43 -30.74 -21.12
CA GLU A 554 15.02 -29.48 -20.69
C GLU A 554 14.01 -28.43 -20.19
N ALA A 555 12.71 -28.48 -20.53
CA ALA A 555 11.74 -27.47 -20.05
C ALA A 555 11.30 -27.70 -18.59
N ALA A 556 11.35 -28.93 -18.07
CA ALA A 556 10.96 -29.25 -16.69
C ALA A 556 12.00 -28.83 -15.62
N LYS A 557 12.94 -27.93 -15.94
CA LYS A 557 14.00 -27.47 -15.02
C LYS A 557 13.97 -25.95 -14.75
N GLN A 558 12.98 -25.23 -15.27
CA GLN A 558 12.94 -23.76 -15.18
C GLN A 558 11.76 -23.19 -14.39
N ASP A 559 10.91 -24.01 -13.79
CA ASP A 559 9.97 -23.52 -12.77
C ASP A 559 10.78 -23.11 -11.53
N THR A 560 10.99 -21.80 -11.40
CA THR A 560 11.62 -21.21 -10.21
C THR A 560 10.51 -20.93 -9.21
N ASN A 561 10.37 -21.81 -8.22
CA ASN A 561 9.49 -21.57 -7.09
C ASN A 561 10.24 -20.70 -6.08
N THR A 562 9.83 -19.44 -5.92
CA THR A 562 10.41 -18.52 -4.94
C THR A 562 9.63 -18.58 -3.65
N LEU A 563 10.30 -18.95 -2.55
CA LEU A 563 9.79 -18.85 -1.20
C LEU A 563 10.60 -17.79 -0.45
N ILE A 564 9.97 -16.67 -0.12
CA ILE A 564 10.57 -15.61 0.70
C ILE A 564 10.08 -15.80 2.14
N MET A 565 11.02 -16.02 3.05
CA MET A 565 10.76 -16.13 4.49
C MET A 565 11.55 -15.04 5.20
N SER A 566 10.87 -13.99 5.63
CA SER A 566 11.49 -12.93 6.43
C SER A 566 11.49 -13.37 7.89
N ALA A 567 12.64 -13.26 8.57
CA ALA A 567 12.81 -13.73 9.93
C ALA A 567 13.70 -12.79 10.76
N ASP A 568 13.31 -12.49 11.99
CA ASP A 568 14.02 -11.62 12.93
C ASP A 568 15.15 -12.40 13.61
N ALA A 569 16.39 -12.12 13.20
CA ALA A 569 17.60 -12.74 13.75
C ALA A 569 17.93 -12.28 15.19
N SER A 570 17.31 -11.20 15.67
CA SER A 570 17.50 -10.71 17.04
C SER A 570 16.65 -11.50 18.05
N SER A 571 15.57 -12.12 17.58
CA SER A 571 14.58 -12.81 18.40
C SER A 571 14.71 -14.34 18.38
N ALA A 572 15.38 -14.92 17.37
CA ALA A 572 15.66 -16.36 17.31
C ALA A 572 16.89 -16.70 16.44
N ASP A 573 17.56 -17.82 16.74
CA ASP A 573 18.62 -18.38 15.89
C ASP A 573 18.03 -18.85 14.55
N LEU A 574 18.44 -18.23 13.45
CA LEU A 574 17.97 -18.53 12.08
C LEU A 574 18.72 -19.71 11.43
N GLU A 575 18.94 -20.77 12.19
CA GLU A 575 19.52 -22.01 11.68
C GLU A 575 18.42 -22.93 11.12
N GLY A 576 18.49 -23.21 9.82
CA GLY A 576 17.53 -24.05 9.10
C GLY A 576 18.18 -25.14 8.27
N THR A 577 17.44 -26.21 8.01
CA THR A 577 17.81 -27.27 7.06
C THR A 577 16.81 -27.30 5.92
N LEU A 578 17.32 -27.28 4.70
CA LEU A 578 16.56 -27.49 3.48
C LEU A 578 16.87 -28.88 2.93
N THR A 579 15.83 -29.64 2.60
CA THR A 579 15.94 -30.88 1.83
C THR A 579 15.22 -30.73 0.49
N ASN A 580 15.28 -31.78 -0.35
CA ASN A 580 14.57 -31.81 -1.63
C ASN A 580 13.03 -31.74 -1.50
N ASN A 581 12.47 -31.87 -0.29
CA ASN A 581 11.03 -31.94 -0.07
C ASN A 581 10.53 -31.14 1.15
N HIS A 582 11.41 -30.62 2.02
CA HIS A 582 11.00 -29.90 3.22
C HIS A 582 11.96 -28.77 3.60
N VAL A 583 11.40 -27.74 4.23
CA VAL A 583 12.16 -26.72 5.00
C VAL A 583 11.88 -26.94 6.49
N ALA A 584 12.93 -27.00 7.31
CA ALA A 584 12.85 -27.16 8.77
C ALA A 584 13.86 -26.26 9.50
N GLY A 585 13.64 -25.97 10.79
CA GLY A 585 14.45 -25.01 11.56
C GLY A 585 13.97 -23.56 11.35
N LEU A 586 14.87 -22.57 11.37
CA LEU A 586 14.56 -21.13 11.29
C LEU A 586 13.56 -20.63 12.36
N GLY A 587 13.51 -21.30 13.51
CA GLY A 587 12.51 -21.06 14.55
C GLY A 587 11.16 -21.77 14.34
N MET A 588 10.90 -22.38 13.17
CA MET A 588 9.67 -23.18 12.93
C MET A 588 9.55 -24.33 13.93
N SER A 589 8.33 -24.58 14.43
CA SER A 589 8.09 -25.69 15.36
C SER A 589 8.47 -27.03 14.69
N PRO A 590 9.25 -27.90 15.34
CA PRO A 590 9.60 -29.20 14.77
C PRO A 590 8.30 -29.98 14.47
N ALA A 591 8.24 -30.65 13.32
CA ALA A 591 7.21 -31.65 13.10
C ALA A 591 7.26 -32.64 14.26
N ASP A 592 6.11 -32.95 14.86
CA ASP A 592 5.94 -34.28 15.40
C ASP A 592 6.26 -35.24 14.25
N ALA A 593 7.45 -35.85 14.32
CA ALA A 593 7.82 -36.90 13.41
C ALA A 593 6.80 -38.01 13.61
N ASP A 594 5.84 -38.12 12.70
CA ASP A 594 5.03 -39.33 12.61
C ASP A 594 6.01 -40.46 12.25
N PRO A 595 6.24 -41.44 13.14
CA PRO A 595 7.18 -42.50 12.89
C PRO A 595 6.44 -43.67 12.26
N GLU A 596 6.06 -43.58 10.98
CA GLU A 596 5.74 -44.77 10.16
C GLU A 596 6.29 -44.66 8.72
#